data_AF-A0ABD2NG30-F1
#
_entry.id   AF-A0ABD2NG30-F1
#
_cell.length_a   1.000
_cell.length_b   1.000
_cell.length_c   1.000
_cell.angle_alpha   90.00
_cell.angle_beta   90.00
_cell.angle_gamma   90.00
#
_symmetry.space_group_name_H-M   'P 1'
#
loop_
_entity.id
_entity.type
_entity.pdbx_description
1 polymer ?
#
loop_
_entity_poly.entity_id
_entity_poly.type
_entity_poly.pdbx_seq_one_letter_code
_entity_poly.pdbx_strand_id
1 'polypeptide(L)'
;MWIYALGETMKRATLTSHAATSRLSIELCRILTDMTRFPAPSRASLMNLLDVISDYCKKRQQNRPFSHIVMDLHQEAMAAIEMALDTPWGPPAMPELRPRTSHKDLARVTKTNE
;
A
#
# COMPACT_ATOMS: atom_id res chain seq x y z
N MET A 1 -5.07 30.77 -2.95
CA MET A 1 -5.71 29.42 -3.06
C MET A 1 -4.75 28.29 -2.68
N TRP A 2 -3.77 28.51 -1.80
CA TRP A 2 -2.68 27.55 -1.54
C TRP A 2 -3.03 26.51 -0.47
N ILE A 3 -3.79 26.88 0.55
CA ILE A 3 -4.23 25.98 1.63
C ILE A 3 -5.08 24.82 1.09
N TYR A 4 -6.00 25.10 0.16
CA TYR A 4 -6.84 24.06 -0.46
C TYR A 4 -6.00 23.06 -1.27
N ALA A 5 -5.12 23.58 -2.15
CA ALA A 5 -4.26 22.75 -2.98
C ALA A 5 -3.32 21.89 -2.12
N LEU A 6 -2.76 22.46 -1.04
CA LEU A 6 -1.95 21.72 -0.08
C LEU A 6 -2.75 20.58 0.58
N GLY A 7 -3.95 20.87 1.10
CA GLY A 7 -4.83 19.88 1.70
C GLY A 7 -5.16 18.73 0.74
N GLU A 8 -5.52 19.04 -0.51
CA GLU A 8 -5.80 18.03 -1.54
C GLU A 8 -4.56 17.19 -1.90
N THR A 9 -3.40 17.82 -2.08
CA THR A 9 -2.15 17.12 -2.37
C THR A 9 -1.79 16.16 -1.24
N MET A 10 -1.90 16.60 0.02
CA MET A 10 -1.62 15.76 1.18
C MET A 10 -2.60 14.61 1.31
N LYS A 11 -3.91 14.85 1.15
CA LYS A 11 -4.91 13.77 1.13
C LYS A 11 -4.56 12.72 0.07
N ARG A 12 -4.22 13.15 -1.15
CA ARG A 12 -3.82 12.22 -2.21
C ARG A 12 -2.60 11.42 -1.79
N ALA A 13 -1.53 12.06 -1.32
CA ALA A 13 -0.32 11.38 -0.90
C ALA A 13 -0.53 10.38 0.25
N THR A 14 -1.42 10.70 1.19
CA THR A 14 -1.63 9.89 2.40
C THR A 14 -2.70 8.81 2.24
N LEU A 15 -3.69 9.00 1.36
CA LEU A 15 -4.81 8.06 1.17
C LEU A 15 -4.59 7.07 0.02
N THR A 16 -3.70 7.36 -0.95
CA THR A 16 -3.41 6.44 -2.06
C THR A 16 -2.41 5.35 -1.69
N SER A 17 -1.64 5.54 -0.61
CA SER A 17 -0.72 4.51 -0.10
C SER A 17 -1.46 3.62 0.90
N HIS A 18 -1.78 2.38 0.50
CA HIS A 18 -2.46 1.38 1.35
C HIS A 18 -1.75 1.15 2.71
N ALA A 19 -0.43 1.36 2.78
CA ALA A 19 0.35 1.29 4.01
C ALA A 19 0.27 2.56 4.87
N ALA A 20 -0.01 3.73 4.27
CA ALA A 20 -0.16 5.00 4.96
C ALA A 20 -1.58 5.20 5.51
N THR A 21 -2.62 4.69 4.85
CA THR A 21 -4.02 4.90 5.25
C THR A 21 -4.33 4.38 6.67
N SER A 22 -3.70 3.27 7.10
CA SER A 22 -3.88 2.75 8.47
C SER A 22 -3.03 3.47 9.52
N ARG A 23 -2.04 4.27 9.08
CA ARG A 23 -1.10 4.99 9.95
C ARG A 23 -1.51 6.44 10.22
N LEU A 24 -2.48 6.98 9.48
CA LEU A 24 -2.96 8.34 9.70
C LEU A 24 -3.79 8.41 10.98
N SER A 25 -3.47 9.39 11.82
CA SER A 25 -4.33 9.70 12.96
C SER A 25 -5.65 10.28 12.46
N ILE A 26 -6.73 9.97 13.17
CA ILE A 26 -8.07 10.54 12.91
C ILE A 26 -8.00 12.08 12.86
N GLU A 27 -7.18 12.67 13.73
CA GLU A 27 -6.97 14.12 13.79
C GLU A 27 -6.33 14.68 12.51
N LEU A 28 -5.35 13.97 11.94
CA LEU A 28 -4.70 14.38 10.69
C LEU A 28 -5.68 14.27 9.51
N CYS A 29 -6.49 13.23 9.45
CA CYS A 29 -7.54 13.12 8.42
C CYS A 29 -8.58 14.25 8.52
N ARG A 30 -8.95 14.63 9.75
CA ARG A 30 -9.87 15.74 10.00
C ARG A 30 -9.31 17.06 9.53
N ILE A 31 -8.06 17.39 9.91
CA ILE A 31 -7.48 18.68 9.55
C ILE A 31 -7.27 18.82 8.04
N LEU A 32 -6.88 17.74 7.35
CA LEU A 32 -6.76 17.74 5.89
C LEU A 32 -8.12 17.97 5.20
N THR A 33 -9.20 17.44 5.77
CA THR A 33 -10.57 17.71 5.29
C THR A 33 -10.95 19.17 5.50
N ASP A 34 -10.65 19.72 6.67
CA ASP A 34 -10.96 21.12 6.98
C ASP A 34 -10.15 22.11 6.14
N MET A 35 -8.91 21.80 5.76
CA MET A 35 -8.13 22.64 4.82
C MET A 35 -8.78 22.75 3.43
N THR A 36 -9.58 21.75 3.05
CA THR A 36 -10.26 21.69 1.76
C THR A 36 -11.73 22.11 1.83
N ARG A 37 -12.19 22.58 2.99
CA ARG A 37 -13.59 22.96 3.21
C ARG A 37 -13.98 24.19 2.37
N PHE A 38 -15.26 24.26 2.01
CA PHE A 38 -15.88 25.47 1.47
C PHE A 38 -16.87 26.03 2.50
N PRO A 39 -16.93 27.36 2.72
CA PRO A 39 -16.20 28.45 2.06
C PRO A 39 -14.79 28.70 2.62
N ALA A 40 -13.93 29.42 1.88
CA ALA A 40 -12.52 29.66 2.23
C ALA A 40 -12.20 30.13 3.66
N PRO A 41 -12.97 31.02 4.33
CA PRO A 41 -12.64 31.45 5.70
C PRO A 41 -12.84 30.34 6.75
N SER A 42 -13.57 29.28 6.42
CA SER A 42 -13.76 28.13 7.33
C SER A 42 -12.65 27.08 7.24
N ARG A 43 -11.63 27.32 6.42
CA ARG A 43 -10.55 26.34 6.20
C ARG A 43 -9.59 26.33 7.37
N ALA A 44 -9.13 25.13 7.72
CA ALA A 44 -8.02 25.00 8.64
C ALA A 44 -6.76 25.67 8.07
N SER A 45 -6.00 26.33 8.94
CA SER A 45 -4.75 27.01 8.58
C SER A 45 -3.59 26.01 8.45
N LEU A 46 -2.50 26.45 7.83
CA LEU A 46 -1.23 25.71 7.85
C LEU A 46 -0.74 25.46 9.28
N MET A 47 -0.98 26.41 10.19
CA MET A 47 -0.54 26.28 11.59
C MET A 47 -1.24 25.11 12.27
N ASN A 48 -2.56 24.98 12.07
CA ASN A 48 -3.33 23.87 12.65
C ASN A 48 -2.82 22.51 12.16
N LEU A 49 -2.42 22.42 10.89
CA LEU A 49 -1.82 21.20 10.34
C LEU A 49 -0.47 20.89 11.00
N LEU A 50 0.39 21.90 11.16
CA LEU A 50 1.71 21.73 11.79
C LEU A 50 1.59 21.34 13.27
N ASP A 51 0.61 21.88 13.99
CA ASP A 51 0.33 21.51 15.38
C ASP A 51 -0.05 20.03 15.50
N VAL A 52 -0.98 19.56 14.64
CA VAL A 52 -1.40 18.15 14.63
C VAL A 52 -0.23 17.23 14.26
N ILE A 53 0.63 17.62 13.31
CA ILE A 53 1.83 16.85 12.94
C ILE A 53 2.84 16.83 14.10
N SER A 54 3.08 17.98 14.74
CA SER A 54 3.99 18.09 15.88
C SER A 54 3.54 17.17 17.02
N ASP A 55 2.26 17.21 17.37
CA ASP A 55 1.69 16.35 18.40
C ASP A 55 1.71 14.87 18.01
N TYR A 56 1.52 14.55 16.73
CA TYR A 56 1.69 13.19 16.23
C TYR A 56 3.13 12.69 16.41
N CYS A 57 4.12 13.51 16.07
CA CYS A 57 5.55 13.19 16.23
C CYS A 57 5.93 13.00 17.71
N LYS A 58 5.45 13.87 18.60
CA LYS A 58 5.66 13.75 20.06
C LYS A 58 5.07 12.45 20.61
N LYS A 59 3.82 12.11 20.24
CA LYS A 59 3.13 10.89 20.70
C LYS A 59 3.82 9.61 20.23
N ARG A 60 4.41 9.63 19.04
CA ARG A 60 5.16 8.50 18.47
C ARG A 60 6.60 8.41 18.98
N GLN A 61 7.04 9.31 19.86
CA GLN A 61 8.43 9.45 20.28
C GLN A 61 9.40 9.40 19.09
N GLN A 62 9.06 10.13 18.01
CA GLN A 62 9.92 10.31 16.85
C GLN A 62 11.07 11.27 17.23
N ASN A 63 11.93 10.82 18.16
CA ASN A 63 13.16 11.52 18.57
C ASN A 63 14.31 11.24 17.61
N ARG A 64 14.09 10.38 16.59
CA ARG A 64 15.09 10.12 15.57
C ARG A 64 15.26 11.39 14.71
N PRO A 65 16.49 11.84 14.47
CA PRO A 65 16.74 12.97 13.59
C PRO A 65 16.21 12.66 12.19
N PHE A 66 15.72 13.68 11.50
CA PHE A 66 15.10 13.57 10.18
C PHE A 66 15.98 12.82 9.16
N SER A 67 17.31 12.97 9.25
CA SER A 67 18.28 12.26 8.39
C SER A 67 18.13 10.74 8.45
N HIS A 68 17.89 10.16 9.64
CA HIS A 68 17.70 8.72 9.79
C HIS A 68 16.42 8.25 9.10
N ILE A 69 15.34 9.04 9.17
CA ILE A 69 14.08 8.71 8.51
C ILE A 69 14.26 8.69 6.99
N VAL A 70 14.99 9.65 6.44
CA VAL A 70 15.29 9.71 5.00
C VAL A 70 16.17 8.55 4.56
N MET A 71 17.18 8.19 5.35
CA MET A 71 18.03 7.02 5.09
C MET A 71 17.23 5.71 5.10
N ASP A 72 16.38 5.50 6.12
CA ASP A 72 15.53 4.30 6.22
C ASP A 72 14.60 4.19 4.99
N LEU A 73 13.99 5.32 4.58
CA LEU A 73 13.12 5.37 3.39
C LEU A 73 13.90 5.09 2.10
N HIS A 74 15.10 5.65 1.97
CA HIS A 74 15.96 5.40 0.81
C HIS A 74 16.30 3.91 0.70
N GLN A 75 16.66 3.29 1.81
CA GLN A 75 17.02 1.87 1.86
C GLN A 75 15.81 0.97 1.56
N GLU A 76 14.62 1.30 2.08
CA GLU A 76 13.37 0.62 1.74
C GLU A 76 13.04 0.73 0.25
N ALA A 77 13.21 1.92 -0.35
CA ALA A 77 12.98 2.14 -1.76
C ALA A 77 13.96 1.34 -2.65
N MET A 78 15.25 1.30 -2.29
CA MET A 78 16.24 0.50 -3.03
C MET A 78 15.96 -0.99 -2.92
N ALA A 79 15.61 -1.49 -1.73
CA ALA A 79 15.23 -2.89 -1.53
C ALA A 79 13.99 -3.28 -2.36
N ALA A 80 12.98 -2.40 -2.43
CA ALA A 80 11.80 -2.63 -3.27
C ALA A 80 12.15 -2.71 -4.77
N ILE A 81 13.13 -1.91 -5.23
CA ILE A 81 13.62 -1.95 -6.60
C ILE A 81 14.37 -3.27 -6.87
N GLU A 82 15.24 -3.71 -5.96
CA GLU A 82 15.96 -4.97 -6.08
C GLU A 82 15.00 -6.18 -6.16
N MET A 83 13.98 -6.22 -5.30
CA MET A 83 12.94 -7.27 -5.36
C MET A 83 12.14 -7.26 -6.66
N ALA A 84 11.88 -6.07 -7.23
CA ALA A 84 11.21 -5.95 -8.52
C ALA A 84 12.10 -6.42 -9.69
N LEU A 85 13.42 -6.31 -9.55
CA LEU A 85 14.40 -6.76 -10.54
C LEU A 85 14.64 -8.28 -10.47
N ASP A 86 14.59 -8.87 -9.28
CA ASP A 86 14.67 -10.32 -9.03
C ASP A 86 13.37 -11.07 -9.34
N THR A 87 12.28 -10.36 -9.63
CA THR A 87 11.08 -10.98 -10.19
C THR A 87 11.41 -11.44 -11.61
N PRO A 88 11.41 -12.75 -11.90
CA PRO A 88 11.69 -13.23 -13.25
C PRO A 88 10.59 -12.68 -14.15
N TRP A 89 10.92 -11.69 -14.98
CA TRP A 89 10.09 -11.34 -16.13
C TRP A 89 10.15 -12.49 -17.13
N GLY A 90 9.43 -13.56 -16.80
CA GLY A 90 9.12 -14.66 -17.69
C GLY A 90 7.62 -14.66 -17.93
N PRO A 91 7.14 -14.97 -19.14
CA PRO A 91 5.72 -15.23 -19.34
C PRO A 91 5.27 -16.28 -18.33
N PRO A 92 4.06 -16.17 -17.75
CA PRO A 92 3.56 -17.12 -16.76
C PRO A 92 3.75 -18.53 -17.33
N ALA A 93 4.55 -19.34 -16.64
CA ALA A 93 4.80 -20.72 -17.05
C ALA A 93 3.45 -21.39 -17.21
N MET A 94 3.10 -21.77 -18.46
CA MET A 94 1.83 -22.41 -18.73
C MET A 94 1.71 -23.65 -17.85
N PRO A 95 0.58 -23.86 -17.16
CA PRO A 95 0.31 -25.12 -16.51
C PRO A 95 0.36 -26.22 -17.57
N GLU A 96 1.36 -27.10 -17.47
CA GLU A 96 1.49 -28.31 -18.29
C GLU A 96 0.15 -29.06 -18.27
N LEU A 97 -0.56 -29.03 -19.39
CA LEU A 97 -1.80 -29.78 -19.59
C LEU A 97 -1.44 -31.27 -19.62
N ARG A 98 -1.48 -31.93 -18.47
CA ARG A 98 -1.37 -33.39 -18.38
C ARG A 98 -2.47 -34.03 -19.24
N PRO A 99 -2.14 -34.92 -20.19
CA PRO A 99 -3.14 -35.69 -20.92
C PRO A 99 -3.93 -36.55 -19.93
N ARG A 100 -5.23 -36.28 -19.82
CA ARG A 100 -6.18 -37.07 -19.05
C ARG A 100 -6.38 -38.40 -19.78
N THR A 101 -5.67 -39.45 -19.38
CA THR A 101 -5.94 -40.82 -19.82
C THR A 101 -7.33 -41.22 -19.33
N SER A 102 -8.30 -41.26 -20.25
CA SER A 102 -9.63 -41.78 -20.00
C SER A 102 -9.58 -43.30 -19.98
N HIS A 103 -9.64 -43.89 -18.79
CA HIS A 103 -9.71 -45.34 -18.61
C HIS A 103 -11.05 -45.72 -17.96
N LYS A 104 -12.05 -45.96 -18.82
CA LYS A 104 -13.37 -46.59 -18.61
C LYS A 104 -13.88 -46.89 -20.03
N ASP A 105 -14.30 -48.06 -20.48
CA ASP A 105 -14.54 -49.38 -19.92
C ASP A 105 -14.53 -50.32 -21.15
N LEU A 106 -13.88 -51.49 -21.07
CA LEU A 106 -14.40 -52.67 -21.79
C LEU A 106 -14.09 -53.94 -21.01
N ALA A 107 -15.00 -54.22 -20.09
CA ALA A 107 -15.58 -55.51 -19.78
C ALA A 107 -14.77 -56.80 -20.05
N ARG A 108 -14.41 -57.45 -18.93
CA ARG A 108 -14.95 -58.78 -18.54
C ARG A 108 -14.74 -59.92 -19.55
N VAL A 109 -13.69 -60.71 -19.34
CA VAL A 109 -13.79 -62.18 -19.35
C VAL A 109 -12.82 -62.77 -18.32
N THR A 110 -13.35 -63.14 -17.15
CA THR A 110 -12.74 -64.13 -16.26
C THR A 110 -13.57 -65.42 -16.38
N LYS A 111 -12.97 -66.46 -16.91
CA LYS A 111 -13.26 -67.88 -16.64
C LYS A 111 -11.89 -68.57 -16.63
N THR A 112 -11.23 -68.72 -15.47
CA THR A 112 -11.21 -69.90 -14.59
C THR A 112 -11.08 -71.24 -15.32
N ASN A 113 -9.87 -71.79 -15.22
CA ASN A 113 -9.43 -73.18 -15.00
C ASN A 113 -10.17 -74.38 -15.62
N GLU A 114 -9.30 -75.31 -16.07
CA GLU A 114 -9.46 -76.71 -16.53
C GLU A 114 -9.93 -76.95 -17.98
#